data_AF-A0A7C1RGD0-F1
#
_entry.id   AF-A0A7C1RGD0-F1
#
_cell.length_a   1.000
_cell.length_b   1.000
_cell.length_c   1.000
_cell.angle_alpha   90.00
_cell.angle_beta   90.00
_cell.angle_gamma   90.00
#
_symmetry.space_group_name_H-M   'P 1'
#
loop_
_entity.id
_entity.type
_entity.pdbx_description
1 polymer ?
#
loop_
_entity_poly.entity_id
_entity_poly.type
_entity_poly.pdbx_seq_one_letter_code
_entity_poly.pdbx_strand_id
1 'polypeptide(L)' 'MNALTIFLGMVGPWQIGIIVLVILLLFGGKKIPEMMRGLGSGIKEFKDASKEEDKPLSEEKIEEKKS' A
#
# COMPACT_ATOMS: atom_id res chain seq x y z
N MET A 1 -0.76 37.31 1.35
CA MET A 1 -1.02 36.58 0.09
C MET A 1 -0.08 35.37 0.01
N ASN A 2 -0.12 34.50 1.03
CA ASN A 2 0.90 33.46 1.23
C ASN A 2 0.32 32.05 1.05
N ALA A 3 -1.01 31.92 1.02
CA ALA A 3 -1.67 30.63 0.78
C ALA A 3 -1.38 30.11 -0.64
N LEU A 4 -1.40 30.99 -1.64
CA LEU A 4 -1.15 30.59 -3.04
C LEU A 4 0.30 30.09 -3.25
N THR A 5 1.28 30.71 -2.59
CA THR A 5 2.68 30.26 -2.61
C THR A 5 2.93 28.97 -1.84
N ILE A 6 2.18 28.73 -0.75
CA ILE A 6 2.15 27.43 -0.05
C ILE A 6 1.63 26.32 -0.98
N PHE A 7 0.65 26.62 -1.84
CA PHE A 7 0.03 25.64 -2.74
C PHE A 7 0.77 25.42 -4.07
N LEU A 8 1.39 26.44 -4.67
CA LEU A 8 1.91 26.35 -6.05
C LEU A 8 3.43 26.41 -6.23
N GLY A 9 4.21 26.86 -5.24
CA GLY A 9 5.56 27.37 -5.52
C GLY A 9 6.71 26.44 -5.12
N MET A 10 6.77 26.03 -3.86
CA MET A 10 7.91 25.29 -3.30
C MET A 10 7.41 24.56 -2.06
N VAL A 11 6.89 23.34 -2.23
CA VAL A 11 6.55 22.49 -1.07
C VAL A 11 7.85 21.94 -0.49
N GLY A 12 8.53 22.76 0.30
CA GLY A 12 9.76 22.38 0.97
C GLY A 12 9.53 21.31 2.04
N PRO A 13 10.59 20.65 2.54
CA PRO A 13 10.49 19.63 3.57
C PRO A 13 9.76 20.12 4.83
N TRP A 14 9.87 21.42 5.14
CA TRP A 14 9.24 22.05 6.28
C TRP A 14 7.70 22.07 6.19
N GLN A 15 7.16 22.38 5.01
CA GLN A 15 5.72 22.43 4.76
C GLN A 15 5.10 21.03 4.80
N ILE A 16 5.78 20.04 4.20
CA ILE A 16 5.35 18.63 4.26
C ILE A 16 5.31 18.17 5.72
N GLY A 17 6.32 18.51 6.53
CA GLY A 17 6.34 18.22 7.95
C GLY A 17 5.13 18.78 8.71
N ILE A 18 4.73 20.02 8.43
CA ILE A 18 3.55 20.64 9.05
C ILE A 18 2.25 19.93 8.63
N ILE A 19 2.09 19.59 7.36
CA ILE A 19 0.90 18.87 6.87
C ILE A 19 0.80 17.50 7.54
N VAL A 20 1.90 16.76 7.59
CA VAL A 20 1.97 15.46 8.26
C VAL A 20 1.63 15.61 9.75
N LEU A 21 2.15 16.64 10.42
CA LEU A 21 1.86 16.91 11.83
C LEU A 21 0.37 17.17 12.08
N VAL A 22 -0.28 17.99 11.24
CA VAL A 22 -1.73 18.26 11.35
C VAL A 22 -2.53 16.97 11.14
N ILE A 23 -2.19 16.18 10.12
CA ILE A 23 -2.83 14.88 9.87
C ILE A 23 -2.61 13.93 11.07
N LEU A 24 -1.41 13.92 11.65
CA LEU A 24 -1.08 13.10 12.81
C LEU A 24 -1.86 13.50 14.06
N LEU A 25 -2.15 14.80 14.23
CA LEU A 25 -2.98 15.29 15.34
C LEU A 25 -4.46 14.95 15.16
N LEU A 26 -4.97 14.99 13.92
CA LEU A 26 -6.37 14.67 13.62
C LEU A 26 -6.66 13.17 13.67
N PHE A 27 -5.79 12.35 13.08
CA PHE A 27 -5.99 10.91 12.96
C PHE A 27 -5.25 10.11 14.03
N GLY A 28 -4.24 10.70 14.69
CA GLY A 28 -3.35 10.01 15.61
C GLY A 28 -2.22 9.26 14.91
N GLY A 29 -1.04 9.19 15.53
CA GLY A 29 0.14 8.53 14.94
C GLY A 29 0.03 7.03 14.72
N LYS A 30 -1.00 6.38 15.29
CA LYS A 30 -1.23 4.93 15.16
C LYS A 30 -2.19 4.56 14.03
N LYS A 31 -3.16 5.41 13.69
CA LYS A 31 -4.19 5.07 12.69
C LYS A 31 -3.67 5.00 11.26
N ILE A 32 -2.72 5.85 10.91
CA ILE A 32 -2.14 5.85 9.56
C ILE A 32 -1.36 4.56 9.28
N PRO A 33 -0.44 4.11 10.15
CA PRO A 33 0.22 2.81 10.00
C PRO A 33 -0.75 1.62 10.03
N GLU A 34 -1.79 1.67 10.86
CA GLU A 34 -2.79 0.61 10.98
C GLU A 34 -3.63 0.49 9.69
N MET A 35 -4.09 1.61 9.13
CA MET A 35 -4.75 1.63 7.82
C MET A 35 -3.82 1.16 6.69
N MET A 36 -2.57 1.61 6.66
CA MET A 36 -1.61 1.18 5.64
C MET A 36 -1.33 -0.33 5.72
N ARG A 37 -1.24 -0.89 6.94
CA ARG A 37 -1.09 -2.33 7.14
C ARG A 37 -2.32 -3.09 6.64
N GLY A 38 -3.54 -2.66 6.99
CA GLY A 38 -4.77 -3.28 6.52
C GLY A 38 -4.92 -3.25 4.99
N LEU A 39 -4.68 -2.08 4.39
CA LEU A 39 -4.70 -1.92 2.93
C LEU A 39 -3.60 -2.74 2.25
N GLY A 40 -2.40 -2.78 2.81
CA GLY A 40 -1.26 -3.54 2.28
C GLY A 40 -1.52 -5.05 2.29
N SER A 41 -2.10 -5.58 3.36
CA SER A 41 -2.51 -6.99 3.43
C SER A 41 -3.57 -7.32 2.39
N GLY A 42 -4.61 -6.47 2.25
CA GLY A 42 -5.67 -6.68 1.25
C GLY A 42 -5.16 -6.62 -0.19
N ILE A 43 -4.27 -5.67 -0.52
CA ILE A 43 -3.63 -5.60 -1.85
C ILE A 43 -2.77 -6.85 -2.10
N LYS A 44 -2.06 -7.35 -1.08
CA LYS A 44 -1.23 -8.55 -1.20
C LYS A 44 -2.09 -9.79 -1.45
N GLU A 45 -3.15 -10.00 -0.68
CA GLU A 45 -4.09 -11.10 -0.88
C GLU A 45 -4.76 -11.04 -2.25
N PHE A 46 -5.18 -9.85 -2.69
CA PHE A 46 -5.75 -9.63 -4.01
C PHE A 46 -4.76 -10.00 -5.13
N LYS A 47 -3.50 -9.61 -4.98
CA LYS A 47 -2.43 -9.94 -5.94
C LYS A 47 -2.09 -11.42 -5.94
N ASP A 48 -2.09 -12.06 -4.78
CA ASP A 48 -1.80 -13.49 -4.64
C ASP A 48 -2.91 -14.34 -5.28
N ALA A 49 -4.19 -14.00 -5.05
CA ALA A 49 -5.34 -14.64 -5.69
C ALA A 49 -5.37 -14.44 -7.21
N SER A 50 -5.13 -13.21 -7.69
CA SER A 50 -5.08 -12.92 -9.13
C SER A 50 -3.97 -13.71 -9.85
N LYS A 51 -2.86 -14.00 -9.17
CA LYS A 51 -1.76 -14.81 -9.71
C LYS A 51 -2.06 -16.30 -9.77
N GLU A 52 -2.94 -16.81 -8.90
CA GLU A 52 -3.37 -18.21 -8.96
C GLU A 52 -4.34 -18.45 -10.12
N GLU A 53 -5.18 -17.47 -10.46
CA GLU A 53 -6.04 -17.52 -11.65
C GLU A 53 -5.24 -17.47 -12.96
N ASP A 54 -4.09 -16.80 -12.97
CA ASP A 54 -3.19 -16.70 -14.14
C ASP A 54 -2.19 -17.87 -14.28
N LYS A 55 -2.13 -18.80 -13.30
CA LYS A 55 -1.29 -20.00 -13.45
C LYS A 55 -2.02 -21.05 -14.30
N PRO A 56 -1.50 -21.42 -15.49
CA PRO A 56 -2.05 -22.54 -16.23
C PRO A 56 -1.97 -23.79 -15.36
N LEU A 57 -2.98 -24.66 -15.47
CA LEU A 57 -3.16 -25.97 -14.84
C LEU A 57 -2.05 -27.01 -15.16
N SER A 58 -0.81 -26.60 -15.36
CA SER A 58 0.33 -27.49 -15.56
C SER A 58 0.94 -27.84 -14.21
N GLU A 59 1.03 -29.14 -13.93
CA GLU A 59 1.73 -29.79 -12.81
C GLU A 59 0.82 -30.40 -11.73
N GLU A 60 -0.13 -31.26 -12.14
CA GLU A 60 -0.52 -32.41 -11.31
C GLU A 60 -0.12 -33.72 -12.01
N LYS A 61 0.65 -34.55 -11.28
CA LYS A 61 0.90 -36.00 -11.44
C LYS A 61 1.70 -36.51 -12.65
N ILE A 62 3.02 -36.59 -12.47
CA ILE A 62 3.79 -37.75 -12.94
C ILE A 62 4.68 -38.23 -11.80
N GLU A 63 4.12 -39.02 -10.88
CA GLU A 63 4.89 -40.03 -10.17
C GLU A 63 3.97 -41.24 -9.92
N GLU A 64 4.55 -42.43 -10.03
CA GLU A 64 3.95 -43.74 -9.69
C GLU A 64 3.06 -44.45 -10.73
N LYS A 65 3.66 -44.89 -11.85
CA LYS A 65 3.37 -46.22 -12.43
C LYS A 65 4.44 -46.71 -13.39
N LYS A 66 5.56 -47.19 -12.86
CA LYS A 66 6.42 -48.16 -13.56
C LYS A 66 7.21 -48.99 -12.54
N SER A 67 6.50 -49.81 -11.78
CA SER A 67 7.00 -51.06 -11.24
C SER A 67 6.30 -52.22 -11.95
#